data_AF-A0AA96XQE2-F1
#
_entry.id   AF-A0AA96XQE2-F1
#
_cell.length_a   1.000
_cell.length_b   1.000
_cell.length_c   1.000
_cell.angle_alpha   90.00
_cell.angle_beta   90.00
_cell.angle_gamma   90.00
#
_symmetry.space_group_name_H-M   'P 1'
#
loop_
_entity.id
_entity.type
_entity.pdbx_description
1 polymer ?
#
loop_
_entity_poly.entity_id
_entity_poly.type
_entity_poly.pdbx_seq_one_letter_code
_entity_poly.pdbx_strand_id
1 'polypeptide(L)' 'MSKKQHILRAWRDPEYFNSLSSEERAALPANPAAELELSDEVLESISGADSCEQFGSYYCTPCPPYVCM' A
#
# COMPACT_ATOMS: atom_id res chain seq x y z
N MET A 1 -0.19 -24.39 4.30
CA MET A 1 0.23 -23.00 4.06
C MET A 1 1.33 -22.66 5.05
N SER A 2 2.43 -22.05 4.62
CA SER A 2 3.52 -21.69 5.55
C SER A 2 3.10 -20.51 6.43
N LYS A 3 3.58 -20.45 7.68
CA LYS A 3 3.29 -19.34 8.63
C LYS A 3 3.54 -17.96 8.02
N LYS A 4 4.60 -17.81 7.22
CA LYS A 4 4.91 -16.57 6.49
C LYS A 4 3.85 -16.22 5.45
N GLN A 5 3.38 -17.20 4.67
CA GLN A 5 2.34 -16.98 3.66
C GLN A 5 1.00 -16.60 4.30
N HIS A 6 0.70 -17.15 5.47
CA HIS A 6 -0.48 -16.77 6.26
C HIS A 6 -0.44 -15.30 6.69
N ILE A 7 0.68 -14.86 7.28
CA ILE A 7 0.87 -13.45 7.68
C ILE A 7 0.77 -12.51 6.48
N LEU A 8 1.44 -12.85 5.37
CA LEU A 8 1.39 -12.02 4.15
C LEU A 8 -0.03 -11.92 3.57
N ARG A 9 -0.79 -13.01 3.60
CA ARG A 9 -2.18 -13.01 3.13
C ARG A 9 -3.08 -12.18 4.06
N ALA A 10 -2.90 -12.31 5.38
CA ALA A 10 -3.64 -11.53 6.37
C ALA A 10 -3.45 -10.01 6.18
N TRP A 11 -2.26 -9.56 5.79
CA TRP A 11 -2.02 -8.12 5.55
C TRP A 11 -2.39 -7.62 4.15
N ARG A 12 -2.45 -8.51 3.16
CA ARG A 12 -2.75 -8.14 1.76
C ARG A 12 -4.24 -8.16 1.44
N ASP A 13 -4.97 -9.10 2.04
CA ASP A 13 -6.36 -9.40 1.71
C ASP A 13 -7.27 -9.03 2.89
N PRO A 14 -8.00 -7.91 2.81
CA PRO A 14 -8.84 -7.44 3.90
C PRO A 14 -10.03 -8.37 4.18
N GLU A 15 -10.56 -9.08 3.18
CA GLU A 15 -11.64 -10.05 3.41
C GLU A 15 -11.12 -11.25 4.21
N TYR A 16 -9.92 -11.73 3.85
CA TYR A 16 -9.27 -12.78 4.61
C TYR A 16 -8.96 -12.34 6.05
N PHE A 17 -8.42 -11.14 6.25
CA PHE A 17 -8.19 -10.59 7.60
C PHE A 17 -9.45 -10.55 8.45
N ASN A 18 -10.56 -10.09 7.87
CA ASN A 18 -11.84 -9.98 8.57
C ASN A 18 -12.51 -11.34 8.82
N SER A 19 -12.15 -12.37 8.05
CA SER A 19 -12.62 -13.73 8.27
C SER A 19 -11.95 -14.45 9.45
N LEU A 20 -10.83 -13.92 9.97
CA LEU A 20 -10.09 -14.51 11.08
C LEU A 20 -10.78 -14.23 12.44
N SER A 21 -10.64 -15.17 13.37
CA SER A 21 -11.10 -15.00 14.76
C SER A 21 -10.34 -13.88 15.49
N SER A 22 -10.84 -13.46 16.66
CA SER A 22 -10.14 -12.50 17.52
C SER A 22 -8.76 -12.98 17.93
N GLU A 23 -8.64 -14.26 18.26
CA GLU A 23 -7.41 -14.87 18.75
C GLU A 23 -6.36 -14.97 17.62
N GLU A 24 -6.80 -15.33 16.41
CA GLU A 24 -5.93 -15.39 15.25
C GLU A 24 -5.42 -14.02 14.83
N ARG A 25 -6.28 -12.98 14.86
CA ARG A 25 -5.85 -11.60 14.58
C ARG A 25 -4.87 -11.09 15.61
N ALA A 26 -5.06 -11.41 16.89
CA ALA A 26 -4.13 -11.03 17.95
C ALA A 26 -2.77 -11.75 17.87
N ALA A 27 -2.73 -12.92 17.21
CA ALA A 27 -1.49 -13.66 16.98
C ALA A 27 -0.67 -13.15 15.77
N LEU A 28 -1.23 -12.25 14.96
CA LEU A 28 -0.50 -11.62 13.86
C LEU A 28 0.55 -10.64 14.43
N PRO A 29 1.74 -10.55 13.80
CA PRO A 29 2.74 -9.55 14.18
C PRO A 29 2.20 -8.13 13.94
N ALA A 30 2.82 -7.11 14.54
CA ALA A 30 2.50 -5.73 14.25
C ALA A 30 2.50 -5.47 12.72
N ASN A 31 1.55 -4.66 12.25
CA ASN A 31 1.49 -4.32 10.83
C ASN A 31 2.78 -3.56 10.47
N PRO A 32 3.57 -4.03 9.48
CA PRO A 32 4.80 -3.36 9.08
C PRO A 32 4.59 -1.93 8.59
N ALA A 33 3.37 -1.55 8.19
CA ALA A 33 3.04 -0.16 7.83
C ALA A 33 2.68 0.72 9.06
N ALA A 34 2.41 0.12 10.22
CA ALA A 34 2.02 0.85 11.44
C ALA A 34 3.21 1.27 12.32
N GLU A 35 4.41 0.68 12.11
CA GLU A 35 5.63 1.10 12.82
C GLU A 35 6.22 2.42 12.29
N LEU A 36 5.75 2.92 11.15
CA LEU A 36 6.21 4.18 10.58
C LEU A 36 5.34 5.33 11.10
N GLU A 37 5.67 5.83 12.28
CA GLU A 37 5.11 7.08 12.78
C GLU A 37 5.76 8.25 12.02
N LEU A 38 4.98 8.89 11.16
CA LEU A 38 5.38 10.09 10.43
C LEU A 38 4.89 11.31 11.19
N SER A 39 5.74 12.31 11.38
CA SER A 39 5.31 13.59 11.94
C SER A 39 4.36 14.32 10.97
N ASP A 40 3.49 15.17 11.50
CA ASP A 40 2.59 16.01 10.69
C ASP A 40 3.36 16.83 9.65
N GLU A 41 4.55 17.34 10.01
CA GLU A 41 5.45 18.03 9.09
C GLU A 41 5.91 17.16 7.92
N VAL A 42 6.24 15.88 8.18
CA VAL A 42 6.61 14.94 7.11
C VAL A 42 5.40 14.58 6.27
N LEU A 43 4.23 14.40 6.88
CA LEU A 43 2.98 14.13 6.16
C LEU A 43 2.58 15.29 5.25
N GLU A 44 2.74 16.54 5.69
CA GLU A 44 2.52 17.74 4.87
C GLU A 44 3.46 17.81 3.67
N SER A 45 4.68 17.28 3.81
CA SER A 45 5.66 17.22 2.72
C SER A 45 5.42 16.08 1.72
N ILE A 46 4.65 15.05 2.10
CA ILE A 46 4.33 13.92 1.23
C ILE A 46 3.14 14.32 0.36
N SER A 47 3.42 14.69 -0.88
CA SER A 47 2.42 14.74 -1.95
C SER A 47 2.37 13.41 -2.70
N GLY A 48 1.21 13.08 -3.28
CA GLY A 48 1.15 12.08 -4.35
C GLY A 48 1.96 12.54 -5.56
N ALA A 49 1.99 11.76 -6.64
CA ALA A 49 2.57 12.22 -7.91
C ALA A 49 1.79 13.46 -8.40
N ASP A 50 2.24 14.64 -8.01
CA ASP A 50 1.75 15.93 -8.46
C ASP A 50 2.97 16.73 -8.91
N SER A 51 3.41 16.39 -10.11
CA SER A 51 3.77 17.40 -11.06
C SER A 51 3.99 16.75 -12.43
N CYS A 52 3.32 17.31 -13.41
CA CYS A 52 3.79 17.30 -14.79
C CYS A 52 5.06 18.17 -14.91
N GLU A 53 6.02 18.08 -13.97
CA GLU A 53 7.35 18.69 -14.12
C GLU A 53 8.10 17.82 -15.11
N GLN A 54 7.79 18.05 -16.39
CA GLN A 54 8.56 17.91 -17.63
C GLN A 54 9.85 17.06 -17.63
N PHE A 55 9.87 15.94 -16.91
CA PHE A 55 10.93 14.93 -16.88
C PHE A 55 10.30 13.53 -16.81
N GLY A 56 9.37 13.26 -17.72
CA GLY A 56 8.80 11.93 -17.94
C GLY A 56 8.18 11.86 -19.32
N SER A 57 8.54 10.85 -20.12
CA SER A 57 7.94 10.63 -21.44
C SER A 57 6.42 10.56 -21.32
N TYR A 58 5.70 11.23 -22.23
CA TYR A 58 4.23 11.39 -22.31
C TYR A 58 3.41 10.09 -22.47
N TYR A 59 3.98 8.94 -22.13
CA TYR A 59 3.34 7.64 -22.19
C TYR A 59 2.89 7.23 -20.79
N CYS A 60 1.70 7.65 -20.40
CA CYS A 60 0.96 6.94 -19.36
C CYS A 60 0.66 5.53 -19.88
N THR A 61 1.15 4.49 -19.22
CA THR A 61 0.65 3.13 -19.42
C THR A 61 -0.78 3.07 -18.88
N PRO A 62 -1.76 2.90 -19.75
CA PRO A 62 -2.07 1.56 -20.22
C PRO A 62 -1.73 1.38 -21.71
N CYS A 63 -1.35 0.17 -22.10
CA CYS A 63 -1.33 -0.21 -23.52
C CYS A 63 -2.77 -0.29 -24.03
N PRO A 64 -3.18 0.42 -25.08
CA PRO A 64 -2.42 1.38 -25.90
C PRO A 64 -2.44 2.82 -25.33
N PRO A 65 -1.34 3.60 -25.54
CA PRO A 65 -1.16 4.91 -24.93
C PRO A 65 -2.20 5.92 -25.45
N TYR A 66 -3.00 6.47 -24.53
CA TYR A 66 -3.86 7.62 -24.81
C TYR A 66 -3.15 8.90 -24.39
N VAL A 67 -3.12 9.88 -25.29
CA VAL A 67 -2.61 11.22 -24.98
C VAL A 67 -3.68 11.92 -24.16
N CYS A 68 -3.39 12.25 -22.91
CA CYS A 68 -4.21 13.18 -22.14
C CYS A 68 -3.97 14.59 -22.70
N MET A 69 -4.93 15.10 -23.47
CA MET A 69 -5.01 16.53 -23.81
C MET A 69 -5.72 17.28 -22.69
#